data_AF-A0A7X8TFA1-F1
#
_entry.id   AF-A0A7X8TFA1-F1
#
_cell.length_a   1.000
_cell.length_b   1.000
_cell.length_c   1.000
_cell.angle_alpha   90.00
_cell.angle_beta   90.00
_cell.angle_gamma   90.00
#
_symmetry.space_group_name_H-M   'P 1'
#
loop_
_entity.id
_entity.type
_entity.pdbx_description
1 polymer ?
#
loop_
_entity_poly.entity_id
_entity_poly.type
_entity_poly.pdbx_seq_one_letter_code
_entity_poly.pdbx_strand_id
1 'polypeptide(L)'
;MPKLKTLRPLVATIKPLVGRIPGEKARDQHRRQTQPWRAWYNTPRWERLRRQAFERDLYTCQRSGELCSGTGNDPNSPVANHKIPHLGRPELFWDINNIETVTKRIHDGMIQSEERRAQVEG
;
A
#
# COMPACT_ATOMS: atom_id res chain seq x y z
N MET A 1 21.26 46.18 -11.54
CA MET A 1 21.59 44.73 -11.56
C MET A 1 20.95 44.10 -12.79
N PRO A 2 21.72 43.47 -13.70
CA PRO A 2 21.17 42.87 -14.91
C PRO A 2 20.51 41.51 -14.57
N LYS A 3 19.28 41.29 -15.04
CA LYS A 3 18.56 40.03 -14.86
C LYS A 3 19.08 39.00 -15.87
N LEU A 4 19.58 37.86 -15.39
CA LEU A 4 19.96 36.71 -16.22
C LEU A 4 18.72 36.15 -16.94
N LYS A 5 18.82 35.97 -18.26
CA LYS A 5 17.79 35.29 -19.06
C LYS A 5 17.96 33.77 -18.91
N THR A 6 16.91 33.08 -18.49
CA THR A 6 16.86 31.62 -18.42
C THR A 6 17.04 31.02 -19.82
N LEU A 7 18.00 30.12 -19.96
CA LEU A 7 18.22 29.37 -21.19
C LEU A 7 17.07 28.39 -21.41
N ARG A 8 16.56 28.33 -22.64
CA ARG A 8 15.50 27.38 -23.02
C ARG A 8 16.10 25.98 -23.14
N PRO A 9 15.41 24.92 -22.68
CA PRO A 9 15.90 23.57 -22.82
C PRO A 9 16.05 23.19 -24.30
N LEU A 10 17.22 22.67 -24.66
CA LEU A 10 17.59 22.29 -26.03
C LEU A 10 17.12 20.87 -26.42
N VAL A 11 16.58 20.11 -25.46
CA VAL A 11 16.13 18.73 -25.66
C VAL A 11 14.62 18.66 -25.47
N ALA A 12 13.91 18.14 -26.48
CA ALA A 12 12.48 17.84 -26.37
C ALA A 12 12.28 16.60 -25.48
N THR A 13 11.31 16.65 -24.56
CA THR A 13 10.91 15.50 -23.76
C THR A 13 10.48 14.36 -24.67
N ILE A 14 11.20 13.24 -24.63
CA ILE A 14 10.84 12.03 -25.37
C ILE A 14 9.46 11.56 -24.88
N LYS A 15 8.50 11.41 -25.79
CA LYS A 15 7.19 10.84 -25.45
C LYS A 15 7.41 9.39 -24.96
N PRO A 16 6.77 8.97 -23.84
CA PRO A 16 6.92 7.60 -23.36
C PRO A 16 6.50 6.61 -24.45
N LEU A 17 7.44 5.73 -24.83
CA LEU A 17 7.25 4.69 -25.84
C LEU A 17 6.31 3.55 -25.37
N VAL A 18 6.03 3.51 -24.07
CA VAL A 18 5.06 2.60 -23.46
C VAL A 18 3.77 3.36 -23.22
N GLY A 19 2.75 3.06 -24.03
CA GLY A 19 1.41 3.61 -23.86
C GLY A 19 0.73 3.06 -22.60
N ARG A 20 0.14 3.93 -21.78
CA ARG A 20 -0.77 3.52 -20.70
C ARG A 20 -2.04 2.95 -21.33
N ILE A 21 -2.41 1.71 -20.97
CA ILE A 21 -3.64 1.07 -21.47
C ILE A 21 -4.85 1.98 -21.17
N PRO A 22 -5.60 2.44 -22.18
CA PRO A 22 -6.75 3.31 -21.97
C PRO A 22 -7.92 2.52 -21.37
N GLY A 23 -8.55 3.08 -20.34
CA GLY A 23 -9.76 2.54 -19.71
C GLY A 23 -9.53 1.85 -18.36
N GLU A 24 -10.37 2.16 -17.38
CA GLU A 24 -10.35 1.56 -16.03
C GLU A 24 -10.52 0.04 -16.05
N LYS A 25 -11.44 -0.47 -16.88
CA LYS A 25 -11.67 -1.92 -17.03
C LYS A 25 -10.41 -2.68 -17.50
N ALA A 26 -9.67 -2.13 -18.44
CA ALA A 26 -8.46 -2.75 -18.96
C ALA A 26 -7.29 -2.69 -17.95
N ARG A 27 -7.19 -1.59 -17.17
CA ARG A 27 -6.25 -1.48 -16.05
C ARG A 27 -6.55 -2.50 -14.94
N ASP A 28 -7.82 -2.70 -14.62
CA ASP A 28 -8.25 -3.68 -13.63
C ASP A 28 -8.01 -5.12 -14.08
N GLN A 29 -8.32 -5.45 -15.34
CA GLN A 29 -7.96 -6.76 -15.92
C GLN A 29 -6.46 -7.00 -15.88
N HIS A 30 -5.66 -6.03 -16.30
CA HIS A 30 -4.20 -6.15 -16.27
C HIS A 30 -3.68 -6.33 -14.83
N ARG A 31 -4.23 -5.60 -13.85
CA ARG A 31 -3.90 -5.78 -12.43
C ARG A 31 -4.27 -7.16 -11.87
N ARG A 32 -5.41 -7.71 -12.27
CA ARG A 32 -5.83 -9.07 -11.87
C ARG A 32 -4.92 -10.14 -12.47
N GLN A 33 -4.52 -9.98 -13.73
CA GLN A 33 -3.63 -10.91 -14.43
C GLN A 33 -2.20 -10.87 -13.87
N THR A 34 -1.68 -9.68 -13.56
CA THR A 34 -0.30 -9.49 -13.10
C THR A 34 -0.12 -9.72 -11.60
N GLN A 35 -1.20 -9.63 -10.80
CA GLN A 35 -1.15 -9.74 -9.34
C GLN A 35 -2.25 -10.68 -8.81
N PRO A 36 -2.18 -11.99 -9.13
CA PRO A 36 -3.23 -12.95 -8.78
C PRO A 36 -3.47 -13.05 -7.26
N TRP A 37 -2.44 -12.78 -6.45
CA TRP A 37 -2.53 -12.74 -4.99
C TRP A 37 -3.53 -11.72 -4.45
N ARG A 38 -3.95 -10.70 -5.24
CA ARG A 38 -5.02 -9.79 -4.84
C ARG A 38 -6.32 -10.50 -4.50
N ALA A 39 -6.57 -11.65 -5.11
CA ALA A 39 -7.74 -12.47 -4.81
C ALA A 39 -7.74 -12.95 -3.34
N TRP A 40 -6.57 -13.09 -2.71
CA TRP A 40 -6.47 -13.56 -1.33
C TRP A 40 -7.12 -12.61 -0.32
N TYR A 41 -7.11 -11.30 -0.57
CA TYR A 41 -7.78 -10.31 0.28
C TYR A 41 -9.30 -10.47 0.34
N ASN A 42 -9.91 -11.18 -0.63
CA ASN A 42 -11.36 -11.41 -0.66
C ASN A 42 -11.75 -12.79 -0.10
N THR A 43 -10.81 -13.52 0.49
CA THR A 43 -11.08 -14.87 1.01
C THR A 43 -11.52 -14.83 2.47
N PRO A 44 -12.39 -15.76 2.91
CA PRO A 44 -12.72 -15.92 4.33
C PRO A 44 -11.50 -16.22 5.20
N ARG A 45 -10.46 -16.83 4.62
CA ARG A 45 -9.19 -17.09 5.31
C ARG A 45 -8.49 -15.79 5.70
N TRP A 46 -8.43 -14.83 4.78
CA TRP A 46 -7.88 -13.50 5.06
C TRP A 46 -8.70 -12.77 6.10
N GLU A 47 -10.02 -12.83 6.00
CA GLU A 47 -10.90 -12.19 7.00
C GLU A 47 -10.68 -12.73 8.42
N ARG A 48 -10.47 -14.04 8.58
CA ARG A 48 -10.12 -14.63 9.87
C ARG A 48 -8.73 -14.20 10.33
N LEU A 49 -7.74 -14.22 9.44
CA LEU A 49 -6.36 -13.85 9.78
C LEU A 49 -6.26 -12.39 10.24
N ARG A 50 -6.89 -11.45 9.53
CA ARG A 50 -6.89 -10.04 9.94
C ARG A 50 -7.54 -9.85 11.31
N ARG A 51 -8.63 -10.57 11.60
CA ARG A 51 -9.31 -10.48 12.89
C ARG A 51 -8.44 -11.05 14.02
N GLN A 52 -7.76 -12.18 13.77
CA GLN A 52 -6.80 -12.73 14.73
C GLN A 52 -5.65 -11.76 15.04
N ALA A 53 -5.14 -11.03 14.03
CA ALA A 53 -4.13 -10.01 14.26
C ALA A 53 -4.68 -8.85 15.13
N PHE A 54 -5.90 -8.38 14.85
CA PHE A 54 -6.55 -7.33 15.65
C PHE A 54 -6.77 -7.76 17.09
N GLU A 55 -7.23 -8.99 17.31
CA GLU A 55 -7.45 -9.57 18.64
C GLU A 55 -6.13 -9.75 19.40
N ARG A 56 -5.08 -10.28 18.75
CA ARG A 56 -3.73 -10.41 19.32
C ARG A 56 -3.20 -9.07 19.82
N ASP A 57 -3.43 -8.02 19.05
CA ASP A 57 -2.93 -6.68 19.34
C ASP A 57 -3.89 -5.87 20.23
N LEU A 58 -4.96 -6.49 20.75
CA LEU A 58 -6.01 -5.84 21.55
C LEU A 58 -6.57 -4.57 20.88
N TYR A 59 -6.73 -4.63 19.55
CA TYR A 59 -7.12 -3.49 18.72
C TYR A 59 -6.23 -2.26 18.93
N THR A 60 -4.97 -2.42 19.28
CA THR A 60 -4.01 -1.33 19.49
C THR A 60 -3.06 -1.23 18.30
N CYS A 61 -2.89 -0.03 17.77
CA CYS A 61 -1.96 0.24 16.68
C CYS A 61 -0.53 -0.06 17.11
N GLN A 62 0.16 -1.00 16.46
CA GLN A 62 1.54 -1.37 16.79
C GLN A 62 2.56 -0.23 16.54
N ARG A 63 2.21 0.73 15.69
CA ARG A 63 3.10 1.85 15.33
C ARG A 63 2.93 3.08 16.21
N SER A 64 1.68 3.43 16.56
CA SER A 64 1.39 4.64 17.35
C SER A 64 1.01 4.36 18.81
N GLY A 65 0.63 3.13 19.16
CA GLY A 65 0.08 2.78 20.47
C GLY A 65 -1.37 3.22 20.70
N GLU A 66 -2.01 3.82 19.70
CA GLU A 66 -3.41 4.29 19.80
C GLU A 66 -4.40 3.13 19.62
N LEU A 67 -5.55 3.21 20.29
CA LEU A 67 -6.64 2.26 20.10
C LEU A 67 -7.31 2.45 18.73
N CYS A 68 -7.47 1.36 17.99
CA CYS A 68 -8.23 1.27 16.75
C CYS A 68 -9.73 1.14 17.06
N SER A 69 -10.39 2.26 17.32
CA SER A 69 -11.82 2.30 17.70
C SER A 69 -12.79 2.60 16.55
N GLY A 70 -12.29 2.87 15.34
CA GLY A 70 -13.10 3.26 14.20
C GLY A 70 -13.77 2.10 13.46
N THR A 71 -14.68 2.43 12.56
CA THR A 71 -15.32 1.45 11.65
C THR A 71 -15.35 1.95 10.21
N GLY A 72 -15.40 1.03 9.25
CA GLY A 72 -15.43 1.38 7.83
C GLY A 72 -14.20 2.19 7.40
N ASN A 73 -14.43 3.43 6.97
CA ASN A 73 -13.38 4.33 6.48
C ASN A 73 -12.88 5.35 7.51
N ASP A 74 -13.27 5.23 8.78
CA ASP A 74 -12.82 6.13 9.85
C ASP A 74 -11.28 6.12 9.95
N PRO A 75 -10.61 7.26 10.23
CA PRO A 75 -9.16 7.32 10.39
C PRO A 75 -8.61 6.36 11.46
N ASN A 76 -9.41 6.06 12.49
CA ASN A 76 -9.05 5.16 13.58
C ASN A 76 -9.52 3.72 13.37
N SER A 77 -10.06 3.38 12.19
CA SER A 77 -10.45 2.01 11.88
C SER A 77 -9.23 1.08 11.85
N PRO A 78 -9.33 -0.16 12.35
CA PRO A 78 -8.24 -1.11 12.29
C PRO A 78 -7.99 -1.56 10.85
N VAL A 79 -6.72 -1.56 10.45
CA VAL A 79 -6.21 -2.04 9.17
C VAL A 79 -5.09 -3.05 9.45
N ALA A 80 -5.13 -4.18 8.73
CA ALA A 80 -4.09 -5.20 8.79
C ALA A 80 -3.02 -4.87 7.74
N ASN A 81 -1.85 -4.42 8.19
CA ASN A 81 -0.72 -4.12 7.33
C ASN A 81 0.26 -5.30 7.28
N HIS A 82 0.81 -5.59 6.10
CA HIS A 82 1.94 -6.53 5.98
C HIS A 82 3.25 -5.78 6.28
N LYS A 83 3.98 -6.18 7.32
CA LYS A 83 5.28 -5.57 7.71
C LYS A 83 6.31 -5.72 6.59
N ILE A 84 6.39 -6.92 6.01
CA ILE A 84 7.21 -7.25 4.86
C ILE A 84 6.27 -7.41 3.65
N PRO A 85 6.49 -6.66 2.55
CA PRO A 85 5.74 -6.84 1.33
C PRO A 85 5.81 -8.28 0.83
N HIS A 86 4.65 -8.92 0.75
CA HIS A 86 4.58 -10.33 0.39
C HIS A 86 4.93 -10.57 -1.09
N LEU A 87 4.60 -9.64 -2.00
CA LEU A 87 4.94 -9.71 -3.44
C LEU A 87 4.50 -11.05 -4.10
N GLY A 88 3.36 -11.58 -3.67
CA GLY A 88 2.84 -12.86 -4.15
C GLY A 88 3.41 -14.11 -3.44
N ARG A 89 4.34 -13.96 -2.49
CA ARG A 89 4.81 -15.05 -1.62
C ARG A 89 3.73 -15.45 -0.60
N PRO A 90 3.15 -16.66 -0.68
CA PRO A 90 2.10 -17.09 0.25
C PRO A 90 2.55 -17.12 1.71
N GLU A 91 3.79 -17.52 1.97
CA GLU A 91 4.38 -17.63 3.30
C GLU A 91 4.36 -16.28 4.02
N LEU A 92 4.66 -15.19 3.33
CA LEU A 92 4.59 -13.83 3.91
C LEU A 92 3.16 -13.31 3.99
N PHE A 93 2.30 -13.69 3.04
CA PHE A 93 0.92 -13.21 3.03
C PHE A 93 0.10 -13.77 4.19
N TRP A 94 0.30 -15.06 4.50
CA TRP A 94 -0.47 -15.81 5.48
C TRP A 94 0.18 -15.89 6.87
N ASP A 95 1.40 -15.38 7.03
CA ASP A 95 2.08 -15.33 8.33
C ASP A 95 1.49 -14.22 9.21
N ILE A 96 0.88 -14.62 10.34
CA ILE A 96 0.32 -13.70 11.32
C ILE A 96 1.39 -12.76 11.92
N ASN A 97 2.64 -13.20 12.02
CA ASN A 97 3.73 -12.38 12.57
C ASN A 97 4.15 -11.28 11.59
N ASN A 98 3.89 -11.49 10.30
CA ASN A 98 4.06 -10.48 9.26
C ASN A 98 2.87 -9.50 9.19
N ILE A 99 1.79 -9.72 9.96
CA ILE A 99 0.66 -8.78 10.04
C ILE A 99 0.81 -7.90 11.28
N GLU A 100 0.68 -6.58 11.12
CA GLU A 100 0.47 -5.63 12.21
C GLU A 100 -0.88 -4.95 12.13
N THR A 101 -1.51 -4.76 13.29
CA THR A 101 -2.68 -3.90 13.45
C THR A 101 -2.25 -2.45 13.47
N VAL A 102 -2.82 -1.63 12.59
CA VAL A 102 -2.59 -0.18 12.54
C VAL A 102 -3.89 0.57 12.31
N THR A 103 -3.94 1.85 12.68
CA THR A 103 -5.06 2.71 12.27
C THR A 103 -4.97 3.01 10.78
N LYS A 104 -6.13 3.19 10.13
CA LYS A 104 -6.22 3.60 8.72
C LYS A 104 -5.37 4.84 8.41
N ARG A 105 -5.36 5.84 9.31
CA ARG A 105 -4.54 7.05 9.18
C ARG A 105 -3.05 6.75 9.11
N ILE A 106 -2.55 5.86 9.98
CA ILE A 106 -1.14 5.47 10.02
C ILE A 106 -0.77 4.64 8.79
N HIS A 107 -1.65 3.73 8.38
CA HIS A 107 -1.49 2.94 7.17
C HIS A 107 -1.37 3.81 5.90
N ASP A 108 -2.34 4.71 5.66
CA ASP A 108 -2.39 5.52 4.45
C ASP A 108 -1.36 6.67 4.45
N GLY A 109 -0.84 7.03 5.62
CA GLY A 109 0.11 8.13 5.81
C GLY A 109 1.55 7.66 5.99
N MET A 110 1.89 7.26 7.22
CA MET A 110 3.25 6.94 7.65
C MET A 110 3.80 5.73 6.87
N ILE A 111 3.09 4.60 6.91
CA ILE A 111 3.54 3.36 6.26
C ILE A 111 3.67 3.56 4.76
N GLN A 112 2.67 4.17 4.11
CA GLN A 112 2.75 4.40 2.67
C GLN A 112 3.87 5.39 2.28
N SER A 113 4.31 6.27 3.18
CA SER A 113 5.50 7.11 2.99
C SER A 113 6.79 6.30 3.07
N GLU A 114 6.90 5.40 4.07
CA GLU A 114 8.03 4.48 4.23
C GLU A 114 8.20 3.58 3.00
N GLU A 115 7.10 2.96 2.52
CA GLU A 115 7.12 2.11 1.33
C GLU A 115 7.57 2.83 0.07
N ARG A 116 7.14 4.09 -0.12
CA ARG A 116 7.56 4.91 -1.26
C ARG A 116 9.04 5.24 -1.21
N ARG A 117 9.59 5.52 -0.03
CA ARG A 117 11.03 5.79 0.14
C ARG A 117 11.85 4.53 -0.15
N ALA A 118 11.43 3.39 0.38
CA ALA A 118 12.11 2.12 0.14
C ALA A 118 12.17 1.72 -1.35
N GLN A 119 11.17 2.10 -2.15
CA GLN A 119 11.15 1.86 -3.60
C GLN A 119 12.10 2.76 -4.40
N VAL A 120 12.56 3.88 -3.85
CA VAL A 120 13.48 4.82 -4.52
C VAL A 120 14.94 4.50 -4.20
N GLU A 121 15.19 3.91 -3.03
CA GLU A 121 16.54 3.60 -2.53
C GLU A 121 17.05 2.20 -2.93
N GLY A 122 16.17 1.32 -3.43
CA GLY A 122 16.50 -0.02 -3.91
C GLY A 122 16.44 -0.15 -5.42
#